data_AF-A0A9P4S2L6-F1
#
_entry.id   AF-A0A9P4S2L6-F1
#
_cell.length_a   1.000
_cell.length_b   1.000
_cell.length_c   1.000
_cell.angle_alpha   90.00
_cell.angle_beta   90.00
_cell.angle_gamma   90.00
#
_symmetry.space_group_name_H-M   'P 1'
#
loop_
_entity.id
_entity.type
_entity.pdbx_description
1 polymer ?
#
loop_
_entity_poly.entity_id
_entity_poly.type
_entity_poly.pdbx_seq_one_letter_code
_entity_poly.pdbx_strand_id
1 'polypeptide(L)'
;TISSAAANTKTDKEHIQALYKRINEIESEGIRTAKVKEPAPYDGKRDELRGFITQVSIYHKRIGLTDDNECVLDASAYLKGDALEWFEPIARDYLENSEEHQEDETVEIFKSFPKFEETLKNVFREVDEQ
;
A
#
# COMPACT_ATOMS: atom_id res chain seq x y z
N THR A 1 -10.58 -44.64 37.27
CA THR A 1 -10.70 -43.29 36.68
C THR A 1 -9.42 -42.75 36.02
N ILE A 2 -8.33 -43.54 35.87
CA ILE A 2 -7.04 -43.07 35.30
C ILE A 2 -6.99 -43.16 33.75
N SER A 3 -7.92 -43.88 33.12
CA SER A 3 -7.88 -44.21 31.67
C SER A 3 -8.15 -43.05 30.71
N SER A 4 -8.79 -41.95 31.17
CA SER A 4 -9.21 -40.84 30.30
C SER A 4 -8.10 -39.80 30.05
N ALA A 5 -7.30 -39.48 31.07
CA ALA A 5 -6.24 -38.48 30.98
C ALA A 5 -5.06 -38.91 30.08
N ALA A 6 -4.74 -40.21 30.08
CA ALA A 6 -3.67 -40.77 29.23
C ALA A 6 -4.08 -40.84 27.75
N ALA A 7 -5.37 -41.02 27.45
CA ALA A 7 -5.87 -41.01 26.08
C ALA A 7 -5.85 -39.58 25.49
N ASN A 8 -6.30 -38.58 26.26
CA ASN A 8 -6.31 -37.19 25.82
C ASN A 8 -4.91 -36.64 25.54
N THR A 9 -3.94 -36.94 26.42
CA THR A 9 -2.54 -36.51 26.23
C THR A 9 -1.86 -37.17 25.03
N LYS A 10 -2.31 -38.35 24.60
CA LYS A 10 -1.83 -39.00 23.37
C LYS A 10 -2.41 -38.29 22.13
N THR A 11 -3.71 -38.03 22.13
CA THR A 11 -4.41 -37.31 21.06
C THR A 11 -3.85 -35.90 20.87
N ASP A 12 -3.56 -35.18 21.96
CA ASP A 12 -2.99 -33.84 21.89
C ASP A 12 -1.60 -33.83 21.24
N LYS A 13 -0.76 -34.84 21.53
CA LYS A 13 0.56 -34.98 20.90
C LYS A 13 0.47 -35.27 19.41
N GLU A 14 -0.51 -36.07 18.99
CA GLU A 14 -0.76 -36.37 17.57
C GLU A 14 -1.23 -35.11 16.82
N HIS A 15 -2.11 -34.32 17.43
CA HIS A 15 -2.53 -33.02 16.87
C HIS A 15 -1.37 -32.03 16.76
N ILE A 16 -0.53 -31.92 17.80
CA ILE A 16 0.64 -31.04 17.78
C ILE A 16 1.62 -31.47 16.67
N GLN A 17 1.86 -32.77 16.49
CA GLN A 17 2.71 -33.26 15.39
C GLN A 17 2.11 -32.97 14.02
N ALA A 18 0.79 -33.11 13.86
CA ALA A 18 0.11 -32.76 12.61
C ALA A 18 0.24 -31.26 12.28
N LEU A 19 0.14 -30.38 13.28
CA LEU A 19 0.34 -28.94 13.10
C LEU A 19 1.78 -28.61 12.69
N TYR A 20 2.77 -29.17 13.37
CA TYR A 20 4.18 -28.96 12.99
C TYR A 20 4.48 -29.43 11.56
N LYS A 21 3.91 -30.57 11.16
CA LYS A 21 4.03 -31.07 9.79
C LYS A 21 3.42 -30.08 8.79
N ARG A 22 2.23 -29.54 9.08
CA ARG A 22 1.56 -28.59 8.19
C ARG A 22 2.32 -27.26 8.08
N ILE A 23 2.88 -26.76 9.19
CA ILE A 23 3.72 -25.55 9.19
C ILE A 23 4.96 -25.77 8.32
N ASN A 24 5.68 -26.88 8.50
CA ASN A 24 6.85 -27.20 7.69
C ASN A 24 6.50 -27.37 6.20
N GLU A 25 5.34 -27.97 5.88
CA GLU A 25 4.85 -28.07 4.50
C GLU A 25 4.62 -26.67 3.90
N ILE A 26 3.91 -25.78 4.61
CA ILE A 26 3.66 -24.39 4.19
C ILE A 26 4.97 -23.61 4.00
N GLU A 27 5.91 -23.76 4.93
CA GLU A 27 7.22 -23.12 4.86
C GLU A 27 8.05 -23.66 3.68
N SER A 28 8.01 -24.98 3.44
CA SER A 28 8.74 -25.64 2.35
C SER A 28 8.12 -25.41 0.97
N GLU A 29 6.81 -25.22 0.90
CA GLU A 29 6.09 -24.87 -0.33
C GLU A 29 6.55 -23.51 -0.85
N GLY A 30 7.08 -22.67 0.05
CA GLY A 30 7.48 -21.29 -0.21
C GLY A 30 6.26 -20.51 -0.65
N ILE A 31 5.88 -19.45 0.05
CA ILE A 31 4.89 -18.54 -0.53
C ILE A 31 5.53 -17.98 -1.81
N ARG A 32 5.16 -18.53 -2.96
CA ARG A 32 5.51 -18.00 -4.27
C ARG A 32 4.68 -16.75 -4.46
N THR A 33 4.95 -15.72 -3.67
CA THR A 33 4.52 -14.37 -4.01
C THR A 33 5.36 -14.00 -5.23
N ALA A 34 4.78 -14.19 -6.42
CA ALA A 34 5.35 -13.57 -7.60
C ALA A 34 5.50 -12.08 -7.28
N LYS A 35 6.76 -11.59 -7.20
CA LYS A 35 7.05 -10.19 -6.89
C LYS A 35 6.09 -9.32 -7.69
N VAL A 36 5.30 -8.52 -6.99
CA VAL A 36 4.38 -7.60 -7.64
C VAL A 36 5.24 -6.57 -8.37
N LYS A 37 4.95 -6.32 -9.65
CA LYS A 37 5.64 -5.28 -10.40
C LYS A 37 5.24 -3.92 -9.81
N GLU A 38 6.23 -3.15 -9.39
CA GLU A 38 6.06 -1.78 -8.91
C GLU A 38 5.65 -0.83 -10.05
N PRO A 39 4.93 0.26 -9.74
CA PRO A 39 4.63 1.34 -10.69
C PRO A 39 5.89 1.96 -11.31
N ALA A 40 5.79 2.41 -12.56
CA ALA A 40 6.84 3.22 -13.17
C ALA A 40 6.87 4.63 -12.54
N PRO A 41 8.06 5.24 -12.36
CA PRO A 41 8.14 6.60 -11.84
C PRO A 41 7.51 7.64 -12.77
N TYR A 42 6.79 8.59 -12.20
CA TYR A 42 6.03 9.63 -12.92
C TYR A 42 6.64 11.03 -12.72
N ASP A 43 6.91 11.73 -13.82
CA ASP A 43 7.56 13.06 -13.81
C ASP A 43 6.61 14.25 -13.98
N GLY A 44 5.30 14.03 -14.12
CA GLY A 44 4.32 15.11 -14.34
C GLY A 44 3.78 15.18 -15.77
N LYS A 45 4.21 14.30 -16.69
CA LYS A 45 3.71 14.31 -18.08
C LYS A 45 2.24 13.92 -18.20
N ARG A 46 1.45 14.81 -18.82
CA ARG A 46 0.01 14.66 -19.04
C ARG A 46 -0.39 13.32 -19.69
N ASP A 47 0.34 12.85 -20.70
CA ASP A 47 0.05 11.63 -21.45
C ASP A 47 0.38 10.34 -20.66
N GLU A 48 1.27 10.42 -19.68
CA GLU A 48 1.66 9.30 -18.80
C GLU A 48 0.78 9.18 -17.55
N LEU A 49 0.13 10.28 -17.11
CA LEU A 49 -0.61 10.36 -15.85
C LEU A 49 -1.64 9.23 -15.67
N ARG A 50 -2.46 8.96 -16.69
CA ARG A 50 -3.48 7.90 -16.61
C ARG A 50 -2.85 6.53 -16.40
N GLY A 51 -1.73 6.27 -17.08
CA GLY A 51 -0.98 5.03 -16.97
C GLY A 51 -0.33 4.87 -15.60
N PHE A 52 0.18 5.96 -15.03
CA PHE A 52 0.72 6.00 -13.68
C PHE A 52 -0.33 5.62 -12.63
N ILE A 53 -1.46 6.36 -12.58
CA ILE A 53 -2.54 6.12 -11.62
C ILE A 53 -3.02 4.66 -11.68
N THR A 54 -3.25 4.15 -12.90
CA THR A 54 -3.70 2.76 -13.09
C THR A 54 -2.70 1.74 -12.53
N GLN A 55 -1.40 1.96 -12.71
CA GLN A 55 -0.37 1.06 -12.20
C GLN A 55 -0.33 1.06 -10.67
N VAL A 56 -0.44 2.23 -10.04
CA VAL A 56 -0.50 2.38 -8.57
C VAL A 56 -1.72 1.63 -8.01
N SER A 57 -2.93 1.83 -8.55
CA SER A 57 -4.13 1.15 -8.04
C SER A 57 -4.04 -0.38 -8.19
N ILE A 58 -3.43 -0.88 -9.29
CA ILE A 58 -3.18 -2.32 -9.47
C ILE A 58 -2.17 -2.82 -8.43
N TYR A 59 -1.11 -2.05 -8.19
CA TYR A 59 -0.07 -2.39 -7.22
C TYR A 59 -0.65 -2.50 -5.81
N HIS A 60 -1.32 -1.44 -5.32
CA HIS A 60 -1.99 -1.42 -4.00
C HIS A 60 -2.93 -2.60 -3.83
N LYS A 61 -3.78 -2.89 -4.82
CA LYS A 61 -4.68 -4.04 -4.80
C LYS A 61 -3.95 -5.39 -4.70
N ARG A 62 -2.78 -5.52 -5.33
CA ARG A 62 -1.99 -6.76 -5.31
C ARG A 62 -1.21 -6.96 -4.00
N ILE A 63 -0.79 -5.88 -3.35
CA ILE A 63 -0.10 -5.94 -2.05
C ILE A 63 -1.07 -5.86 -0.87
N GLY A 64 -2.36 -5.56 -1.11
CA GLY A 64 -3.37 -5.46 -0.07
C GLY A 64 -3.27 -4.17 0.75
N LEU A 65 -2.74 -3.09 0.17
CA LEU A 65 -2.70 -1.78 0.80
C LEU A 65 -4.08 -1.13 0.68
N THR A 66 -4.67 -0.77 1.82
CA THR A 66 -6.05 -0.26 1.88
C THR A 66 -6.20 1.01 2.73
N ASP A 67 -5.21 1.36 3.54
CA ASP A 67 -5.23 2.62 4.27
C ASP A 67 -4.97 3.76 3.29
N ASP A 68 -5.86 4.75 3.27
CA ASP A 68 -5.83 5.82 2.27
C ASP A 68 -4.56 6.67 2.40
N ASN A 69 -4.15 7.01 3.62
CA ASN A 69 -2.99 7.87 3.85
C ASN A 69 -1.70 7.13 3.45
N GLU A 70 -1.61 5.84 3.78
CA GLU A 70 -0.51 4.98 3.32
C GLU A 70 -0.51 4.80 1.80
N CYS A 71 -1.69 4.74 1.15
CA CYS A 71 -1.77 4.71 -0.31
C CYS A 71 -1.25 6.01 -0.94
N VAL A 72 -1.55 7.16 -0.34
CA VAL A 72 -1.00 8.46 -0.79
C VAL A 72 0.53 8.47 -0.64
N LEU A 73 1.06 8.06 0.52
CA LEU A 73 2.51 7.98 0.75
C LEU A 73 3.21 7.04 -0.23
N ASP A 74 2.70 5.82 -0.41
CA ASP A 74 3.28 4.84 -1.33
C ASP A 74 3.23 5.33 -2.78
N ALA A 75 2.10 5.88 -3.22
CA ALA A 75 1.99 6.46 -4.56
C ALA A 75 2.97 7.61 -4.77
N SER A 76 3.15 8.45 -3.75
CA SER A 76 4.06 9.60 -3.79
C SER A 76 5.53 9.21 -3.94
N ALA A 77 5.92 8.02 -3.45
CA ALA A 77 7.28 7.50 -3.57
C ALA A 77 7.69 7.20 -5.02
N TYR A 78 6.72 7.10 -5.94
CA TYR A 78 6.96 6.93 -7.37
C TYR A 78 6.93 8.25 -8.15
N LEU A 79 6.72 9.39 -7.48
CA LEU A 79 6.84 10.71 -8.12
C LEU A 79 8.32 11.06 -8.30
N LYS A 80 8.64 11.78 -9.38
CA LYS A 80 9.96 12.34 -9.67
C LYS A 80 9.78 13.67 -10.41
N GLY A 81 10.88 14.40 -10.65
CA GLY A 81 10.87 15.64 -11.42
C GLY A 81 9.83 16.64 -10.89
N ASP A 82 9.12 17.30 -11.80
CA ASP A 82 8.11 18.33 -11.49
C ASP A 82 7.00 17.79 -10.58
N ALA A 83 6.61 16.52 -10.73
CA ALA A 83 5.61 15.90 -9.87
C ALA A 83 6.08 15.73 -8.42
N LEU A 84 7.35 15.37 -8.22
CA LEU A 84 7.91 15.32 -6.87
C LEU A 84 8.15 16.72 -6.30
N GLU A 85 8.62 17.67 -7.12
CA GLU A 85 8.83 19.06 -6.68
C GLU A 85 7.54 19.69 -6.17
N TRP A 86 6.41 19.42 -6.83
CA TRP A 86 5.09 19.84 -6.36
C TRP A 86 4.67 19.15 -5.06
N PHE A 87 4.85 17.83 -4.95
CA PHE A 87 4.29 17.07 -3.83
C PHE A 87 5.18 17.04 -2.57
N GLU A 88 6.48 17.24 -2.72
CA GLU A 88 7.46 17.19 -1.62
C GLU A 88 7.08 18.08 -0.42
N PRO A 89 6.71 19.37 -0.58
CA PRO A 89 6.32 20.19 0.56
C PRO A 89 5.07 19.67 1.28
N ILE A 90 4.10 19.13 0.53
CA ILE A 90 2.85 18.54 1.07
C ILE A 90 3.17 17.26 1.85
N ALA A 91 4.00 16.38 1.28
CA ALA A 91 4.42 15.15 1.94
C ALA A 91 5.23 15.42 3.22
N ARG A 92 6.12 16.41 3.18
CA ARG A 92 6.92 16.81 4.34
C ARG A 92 6.03 17.36 5.46
N ASP A 93 5.08 18.23 5.13
CA ASP A 93 4.11 18.77 6.09
C ASP A 93 3.31 17.64 6.78
N TYR A 94 2.82 16.67 6.00
CA TYR A 94 2.13 15.51 6.54
C TYR A 94 2.98 14.67 7.51
N LEU A 95 4.27 14.48 7.19
CA LEU A 95 5.18 13.63 7.96
C LEU A 95 5.73 14.31 9.21
N GLU A 96 5.87 15.63 9.20
CA GLU A 96 6.53 16.39 10.28
C GLU A 96 5.55 17.01 11.28
N ASN A 97 4.28 17.20 10.90
CA ASN A 97 3.27 17.88 11.70
C ASN A 97 2.08 16.98 12.07
N SER A 98 1.48 17.23 13.24
CA SER A 98 0.16 16.66 13.58
C SER A 98 -0.93 17.27 12.70
N GLU A 99 -2.01 16.54 12.45
CA GLU A 99 -3.12 16.95 11.56
C GLU A 99 -3.65 18.37 11.88
N GLU A 100 -3.70 18.75 13.16
CA GLU A 100 -4.15 20.09 13.60
C GLU A 100 -3.20 21.26 13.26
N HIS A 101 -1.96 20.96 12.87
CA HIS A 101 -0.92 21.91 12.48
C HIS A 101 -0.50 21.77 11.01
N GLN A 102 -1.09 20.83 10.27
CA GLN A 102 -0.88 20.68 8.83
C GLN A 102 -1.60 21.81 8.08
N GLU A 103 -1.09 22.15 6.91
CA GLU A 103 -1.74 23.07 6.00
C GLU A 103 -3.06 22.46 5.48
N ASP A 104 -4.06 23.30 5.19
CA ASP A 104 -5.37 22.86 4.70
C ASP A 104 -5.27 22.00 3.43
N GLU A 105 -4.30 22.31 2.55
CA GLU A 105 -4.02 21.55 1.33
C GLU A 105 -3.54 20.13 1.66
N THR A 106 -2.65 19.99 2.64
CA THR A 106 -2.14 18.70 3.09
C THR A 106 -3.26 17.84 3.66
N VAL A 107 -4.05 18.40 4.58
CA VAL A 107 -5.20 17.70 5.19
C VAL A 107 -6.18 17.25 4.12
N GLU A 108 -6.50 18.11 3.15
CA GLU A 108 -7.45 17.77 2.09
C GLU A 108 -6.88 16.70 1.14
N ILE A 109 -5.61 16.78 0.73
CA ILE A 109 -5.02 15.75 -0.16
C ILE A 109 -4.94 14.39 0.52
N PHE A 110 -4.56 14.34 1.80
CA PHE A 110 -4.44 13.09 2.56
C PHE A 110 -5.77 12.52 3.04
N LYS A 111 -6.88 13.25 2.91
CA LYS A 111 -8.22 12.80 3.31
C LYS A 111 -8.65 11.45 2.72
N SER A 112 -8.21 11.15 1.50
CA SER A 112 -8.45 9.87 0.84
C SER A 112 -7.55 9.69 -0.40
N PHE A 113 -7.25 8.47 -0.80
CA PHE A 113 -6.50 8.22 -2.03
C PHE A 113 -7.18 8.77 -3.30
N PRO A 114 -8.52 8.68 -3.46
CA PRO A 114 -9.22 9.36 -4.56
C PRO A 114 -9.01 10.87 -4.60
N LYS A 115 -8.85 11.52 -3.43
CA LYS A 115 -8.63 12.96 -3.38
C LYS A 115 -7.23 13.33 -3.88
N PHE A 116 -6.21 12.57 -3.48
CA PHE A 116 -4.89 12.66 -4.08
C PHE A 116 -4.92 12.49 -5.60
N GLU A 117 -5.63 11.48 -6.14
CA GLU A 117 -5.74 11.30 -7.59
C GLU A 117 -6.43 12.49 -8.29
N GLU A 118 -7.46 13.06 -7.67
CA GLU A 118 -8.16 14.24 -8.19
C GLU A 118 -7.22 15.44 -8.25
N THR A 119 -6.52 15.74 -7.16
CA THR A 119 -5.57 16.85 -7.11
C THR A 119 -4.43 16.67 -8.11
N LEU A 120 -3.86 15.46 -8.19
CA LEU A 120 -2.82 15.13 -9.17
C LEU A 120 -3.31 15.31 -10.62
N LYS A 121 -4.56 14.94 -10.90
CA LYS A 121 -5.20 15.19 -12.21
C LYS A 121 -5.36 16.67 -12.47
N ASN A 122 -5.77 17.47 -11.50
CA ASN A 122 -5.96 18.91 -11.71
C ASN A 122 -4.62 19.60 -12.00
N VAL A 123 -3.58 19.30 -11.22
CA VAL A 123 -2.24 19.91 -11.38
C VAL A 123 -1.58 19.53 -12.71
N PHE A 124 -1.68 18.27 -13.15
CA PHE A 124 -0.97 17.77 -14.33
C PHE A 124 -1.85 17.51 -15.57
N ARG A 125 -3.14 17.84 -15.54
CA ARG A 125 -4.01 17.85 -16.74
C ARG A 125 -4.38 19.24 -17.26
N GLU A 126 -4.26 20.32 -16.49
CA GLU A 126 -4.50 21.67 -16.99
C GLU A 126 -3.28 22.09 -17.84
N VAL A 127 -3.38 22.31 -19.15
CA VAL A 127 -4.35 23.14 -19.87
C VAL A 127 -4.89 22.42 -21.12
N ASP A 128 -6.21 22.27 -21.22
CA ASP A 128 -6.88 22.35 -22.53
C ASP A 128 -7.13 23.84 -22.79
N GLU A 129 -6.62 24.28 -23.94
CA GLU A 129 -6.71 25.64 -24.47
C GLU A 129 -8.18 26.10 -24.55
N GLN A 130 -8.39 27.39 -24.28
CA GLN A 130 -9.58 28.10 -24.79
C GLN A 130 -9.60 28.09 -26.32
#